data_AF-A0A3D5K5W7-F1
#
_entry.id   AF-A0A3D5K5W7-F1
#
_cell.length_a   1.000
_cell.length_b   1.000
_cell.length_c   1.000
_cell.angle_alpha   90.00
_cell.angle_beta   90.00
_cell.angle_gamma   90.00
#
_symmetry.space_group_name_H-M   'P 1'
#
loop_
_entity.id
_entity.type
_entity.pdbx_description
1 polymer ?
#
loop_
_entity_poly.entity_id
_entity_poly.type
_entity_poly.pdbx_seq_one_letter_code
_entity_poly.pdbx_strand_id
1 'polypeptide(L)' 'IRGRFEETWSRDSALTVAVNAAVMALAGPERSLSADDLEVAVLARPNRRRAFRRIEGDELDGLLA' A
#
# COMPACT_ATOMS: atom_id res chain seq x y z
N ILE A 1 5.70 5.76 12.98
CA ILE A 1 4.85 5.09 11.96
C ILE A 1 3.45 4.83 12.50
N ARG A 2 3.26 4.01 13.55
CA ARG A 2 1.93 3.67 14.11
C ARG A 2 0.97 4.86 14.25
N GLY A 3 1.34 5.91 14.99
CA GLY A 3 0.45 7.07 15.19
C GLY A 3 -0.01 7.72 13.88
N ARG A 4 0.91 7.94 12.92
CA ARG A 4 0.56 8.47 11.59
C ARG A 4 -0.37 7.56 10.80
N PHE A 5 -0.22 6.24 10.95
CA PHE A 5 -1.08 5.29 10.25
C PHE A 5 -2.46 5.18 10.90
N GLU A 6 -2.54 5.26 12.24
CA GLU A 6 -3.80 5.25 12.98
C GLU A 6 -4.75 6.39 12.56
N GLU A 7 -4.21 7.56 12.21
CA GLU A 7 -4.99 8.73 11.74
C GLU A 7 -5.70 8.50 10.40
N THR A 8 -5.23 7.57 9.58
CA THR A 8 -5.71 7.34 8.20
C THR A 8 -6.31 5.96 7.99
N TRP A 9 -6.24 5.09 9.01
CA TRP A 9 -6.72 3.73 8.92
C TRP A 9 -8.25 3.66 8.88
N SER A 10 -8.78 2.82 8.00
CA SER A 10 -10.20 2.46 7.96
C SER A 10 -10.36 0.99 7.55
N ARG A 11 -11.38 0.34 8.11
CA ARG A 11 -11.75 -1.04 7.77
C ARG A 11 -12.22 -1.17 6.32
N ASP A 12 -12.85 -0.12 5.80
CA ASP A 12 -13.53 -0.14 4.50
C ASP A 12 -12.69 0.52 3.40
N SER A 13 -11.41 0.78 3.67
CA SER A 13 -10.49 1.37 2.69
C SER A 13 -10.38 0.49 1.45
N ALA A 14 -10.53 1.14 0.29
CA ALA A 14 -10.11 0.55 -0.98
C ALA A 14 -8.59 0.32 -0.99
N LEU A 15 -8.12 -0.62 -1.83
CA LEU A 15 -6.70 -0.98 -1.89
C LEU A 15 -5.79 0.24 -2.12
N THR A 16 -6.12 1.09 -3.10
CA THR A 16 -5.37 2.32 -3.41
C THR A 16 -5.24 3.24 -2.19
N VAL A 17 -6.34 3.46 -1.47
CA VAL A 17 -6.35 4.30 -0.26
C VAL A 17 -5.51 3.68 0.85
N ALA A 18 -5.64 2.37 1.07
CA ALA A 18 -4.88 1.67 2.09
C ALA A 18 -3.36 1.66 1.81
N VAL A 19 -2.96 1.46 0.55
CA VAL A 19 -1.54 1.49 0.14
C VAL A 19 -0.97 2.89 0.30
N ASN A 20 -1.65 3.93 -0.18
CA ASN A 20 -1.18 5.32 -0.03
C ASN A 20 -1.06 5.73 1.45
N ALA A 21 -2.05 5.39 2.28
CA ALA A 21 -1.97 5.65 3.72
C ALA A 21 -0.75 4.99 4.37
N ALA A 22 -0.43 3.74 3.99
CA ALA A 22 0.72 3.03 4.50
C ALA A 22 2.04 3.67 4.04
N VAL A 23 2.12 4.05 2.75
CA VAL A 23 3.30 4.71 2.16
C VAL A 23 3.53 6.07 2.81
N MET A 24 2.50 6.89 2.98
CA MET A 24 2.62 8.19 3.64
C MET A 24 3.05 8.06 5.11
N ALA A 25 2.50 7.07 5.83
CA ALA A 25 2.91 6.81 7.22
C ALA A 25 4.38 6.35 7.32
N LEU A 26 4.86 5.55 6.36
CA LEU A 26 6.23 5.05 6.27
C LEU A 26 7.23 6.13 5.85
N ALA A 27 6.87 6.92 4.84
CA ALA A 27 7.68 8.01 4.33
C ALA A 27 7.86 9.09 5.41
N GLY A 28 6.76 9.45 6.10
CA GLY A 28 6.74 10.58 7.02
C GLY A 28 6.75 11.92 6.29
N PRO A 29 6.83 13.05 7.01
CA PRO A 29 6.67 14.38 6.41
C PRO A 29 7.88 14.86 5.60
N GLU A 30 9.03 14.19 5.72
CA GLU A 30 10.32 14.70 5.22
C GLU A 30 10.73 14.12 3.86
N ARG A 31 10.09 13.03 3.42
CA ARG A 31 10.45 12.33 2.18
C ARG A 31 9.23 11.75 1.48
N SER A 32 9.38 11.49 0.19
CA SER A 32 8.49 10.67 -0.61
C SER A 32 9.13 9.31 -0.89
N LEU A 33 8.32 8.29 -1.16
CA LEU A 33 8.76 6.97 -1.61
C LEU A 33 8.06 6.68 -2.93
N SER A 34 8.85 6.34 -3.95
CA SER A 34 8.37 5.87 -5.25
C SER A 34 8.12 4.37 -5.23
N ALA A 35 7.56 3.80 -6.31
CA ALA A 35 7.41 2.35 -6.43
C ALA A 35 8.75 1.62 -6.34
N ASP A 36 9.83 2.20 -6.87
CA ASP A 36 11.19 1.61 -6.84
C ASP A 36 11.78 1.52 -5.42
N ASP A 37 11.23 2.29 -4.46
CA ASP A 37 11.65 2.26 -3.06
C ASP A 37 10.90 1.20 -2.23
N LEU A 38 9.94 0.50 -2.82
CA LEU A 38 8.92 -0.26 -2.10
C LEU A 38 8.77 -1.70 -2.60
N GLU A 39 8.60 -2.63 -1.65
CA GLU A 39 8.06 -3.95 -1.94
C GLU A 39 6.64 -4.05 -1.36
N VAL A 40 5.64 -4.26 -2.23
CA VAL A 40 4.22 -4.32 -1.85
C VAL A 40 3.64 -5.70 -2.20
N ALA A 41 2.88 -6.26 -1.27
CA ALA A 41 2.16 -7.51 -1.48
C ALA A 41 0.79 -7.47 -0.80
N VAL A 42 -0.16 -8.23 -1.37
CA VAL A 42 -1.52 -8.38 -0.85
C VAL A 42 -1.86 -9.83 -0.58
N LEU A 43 -2.71 -10.03 0.42
CA LEU A 43 -3.49 -11.25 0.60
C LEU A 43 -4.88 -11.01 0.02
N ALA A 44 -5.04 -11.34 -1.25
CA ALA A 44 -6.36 -11.32 -1.87
C ALA A 44 -7.19 -12.50 -1.35
N ARG A 45 -8.51 -12.38 -1.40
CA ARG A 45 -9.43 -13.51 -1.25
C ARG A 45 -9.89 -13.99 -2.64
N PRO A 46 -9.05 -14.68 -3.43
CA PRO A 46 -9.46 -15.13 -4.76
C PRO A 46 -10.26 -16.44 -4.70
N ASN A 47 -11.00 -16.73 -5.78
CA ASN A 47 -11.54 -18.07 -6.08
C ASN A 47 -10.45 -19.05 -6.60
N ARG A 48 -9.21 -18.95 -6.11
CA ARG A 48 -8.03 -19.73 -6.56
C ARG A 48 -7.16 -20.11 -5.36
N ARG A 49 -6.22 -21.05 -5.57
CA ARG A 49 -5.43 -21.69 -4.48
C ARG A 49 -4.40 -20.79 -3.78
N ARG A 50 -3.95 -19.68 -4.36
CA ARG A 50 -2.91 -18.81 -3.78
C ARG A 50 -3.46 -17.41 -3.52
N ALA A 51 -3.50 -17.01 -2.24
CA ALA A 51 -3.97 -15.70 -1.80
C ALA A 51 -2.91 -14.60 -1.89
N PHE A 52 -1.64 -14.96 -1.79
CA PHE A 52 -0.52 -14.03 -1.83
C PHE A 52 -0.20 -13.59 -3.27
N ARG A 53 -0.01 -12.29 -3.47
CA ARG A 53 0.39 -11.69 -4.74
C ARG A 53 1.24 -10.44 -4.49
N ARG A 54 2.34 -10.29 -5.23
CA ARG A 54 3.15 -9.06 -5.28
C ARG A 54 2.48 -8.02 -6.19
N ILE A 55 2.66 -6.75 -5.88
CA ILE A 55 2.26 -5.61 -6.70
C ILE A 55 3.55 -4.84 -7.01
N GLU A 56 3.92 -4.73 -8.28
CA GLU A 56 5.21 -4.23 -8.74
C GLU A 56 5.09 -3.52 -10.09
N GLY A 57 6.09 -2.69 -10.44
CA GLY A 57 6.14 -1.93 -11.69
C GLY A 57 4.92 -1.01 -11.87
N ASP A 58 4.44 -0.92 -13.12
CA ASP A 58 3.31 -0.06 -13.51
C ASP A 58 2.04 -0.26 -12.65
N GLU A 59 1.81 -1.46 -12.11
CA GLU A 59 0.68 -1.69 -11.21
C GLU A 59 0.85 -0.93 -9.89
N LEU A 60 2.07 -0.93 -9.33
CA LEU A 60 2.37 -0.19 -8.12
C LEU A 60 2.39 1.32 -8.40
N ASP A 61 2.99 1.75 -9.51
CA ASP A 61 2.96 3.17 -9.91
C ASP A 61 1.53 3.68 -10.05
N GLY A 62 0.63 2.90 -10.68
CA GLY A 62 -0.78 3.26 -10.81
C GLY A 62 -1.53 3.33 -9.47
N LEU A 63 -1.05 2.64 -8.43
CA LEU A 63 -1.62 2.78 -7.09
C LEU A 63 -1.08 4.00 -6.33
N LEU A 64 0.12 4.48 -6.66
CA LEU A 64 0.77 5.60 -5.98
C LEU A 64 0.56 6.96 -6.66
N ALA A 65 -0.14 6.97 -7.80
CA ALA A 65 -0.47 8.16 -8.59
C ALA A 65 -1.56 9.05 -7.98
#